data_AF-A0A968YLU5-F1
#
_entry.id   AF-A0A968YLU5-F1
#
_cell.length_a   1.000
_cell.length_b   1.000
_cell.length_c   1.000
_cell.angle_alpha   90.00
_cell.angle_beta   90.00
_cell.angle_gamma   90.00
#
_symmetry.space_group_name_H-M   'P 1'
#
loop_
_entity.id
_entity.type
_entity.pdbx_description
1 polymer ?
#
loop_
_entity_poly.entity_id
_entity_poly.type
_entity_poly.pdbx_seq_one_letter_code
_entity_poly.pdbx_strand_id
1 'polypeptide(L)'
;MSGQAVGTVNMPRLSKGNQGDAVKILQLILDNFHGYSIAVDGIFGSNTDKAVKDFQNSRDFVNDPPGVVGYQTWEALANRQ
;
A
#
# COMPACT_ATOMS: atom_id res chain seq x y z
N MET A 1 13.75 11.79 -27.64
CA MET A 1 13.16 10.43 -27.64
C MET A 1 12.04 10.43 -26.62
N SER A 2 10.83 10.49 -27.15
CA SER A 2 9.55 10.55 -26.44
C SER A 2 9.27 9.21 -25.77
N GLY A 3 9.27 9.20 -24.43
CA GLY A 3 9.03 8.01 -23.62
C GLY A 3 7.98 8.29 -22.55
N GLN A 4 6.72 8.22 -22.96
CA GLN A 4 5.56 7.81 -22.14
C GLN A 4 5.24 8.72 -20.93
N ALA A 5 4.28 9.62 -21.15
CA ALA A 5 3.35 9.99 -20.09
C ALA A 5 2.51 8.74 -19.75
N VAL A 6 3.07 7.85 -18.92
CA VAL A 6 2.24 6.90 -18.16
C VAL A 6 1.34 7.79 -17.33
N GLY A 7 0.02 7.75 -17.55
CA GLY A 7 -0.93 8.46 -16.69
C GLY A 7 -0.61 8.08 -15.26
N THR A 8 0.00 9.01 -14.51
CA THR A 8 0.56 8.69 -13.20
C THR A 8 -0.62 8.36 -12.31
N VAL A 9 -0.82 7.07 -12.01
CA VAL A 9 -1.60 6.72 -10.83
C VAL A 9 -0.85 7.40 -9.71
N ASN A 10 -1.40 8.52 -9.21
CA ASN A 10 -0.80 9.24 -8.11
C ASN A 10 -0.89 8.28 -6.92
N MET A 11 0.21 7.61 -6.63
CA MET A 11 0.35 6.66 -5.54
C MET A 11 0.88 7.46 -4.35
N PRO A 12 -0.01 8.01 -3.50
CA PRO A 12 0.44 8.86 -2.42
C PRO A 12 1.28 8.07 -1.44
N ARG A 13 2.25 8.74 -0.83
CA ARG A 13 2.94 8.21 0.34
C ARG A 13 1.93 8.13 1.48
N LEU A 14 1.63 6.91 1.94
CA LEU A 14 0.72 6.67 3.06
C LEU A 14 1.47 6.17 4.29
N SER A 15 1.03 6.60 5.45
CA SER A 15 1.48 6.10 6.74
C SER A 15 0.41 6.32 7.80
N LYS A 16 0.63 5.78 9.00
CA LYS A 16 -0.27 5.92 10.14
C LYS A 16 -0.75 7.36 10.34
N GLY A 17 -2.05 7.52 10.52
CA GLY A 17 -2.71 8.82 10.67
C GLY A 17 -3.25 9.42 9.37
N ASN A 18 -2.82 8.94 8.20
CA ASN A 18 -3.45 9.34 6.94
C ASN A 18 -4.87 8.78 6.83
N GLN A 19 -5.72 9.49 6.08
CA GLN A 19 -7.11 9.12 5.86
C GLN A 19 -7.55 9.44 4.43
N GLY A 20 -8.65 8.82 3.99
CA GLY A 20 -9.30 9.09 2.71
C GLY A 20 -9.24 7.94 1.73
N ASP A 21 -9.62 8.20 0.48
CA ASP A 21 -9.85 7.14 -0.52
C ASP A 21 -8.60 6.35 -0.88
N ALA A 22 -7.42 6.99 -0.86
CA ALA A 22 -6.15 6.28 -1.06
C ALA A 22 -5.91 5.22 0.03
N VAL A 23 -6.31 5.50 1.28
CA VAL A 23 -6.21 4.52 2.37
C VAL A 23 -7.24 3.41 2.19
N LYS A 24 -8.46 3.72 1.72
CA LYS A 24 -9.45 2.67 1.39
C LYS A 24 -8.94 1.73 0.31
N ILE A 25 -8.30 2.27 -0.73
CA ILE A 25 -7.70 1.48 -1.81
C ILE A 25 -6.61 0.56 -1.24
N LEU A 26 -5.72 1.08 -0.40
CA LEU A 26 -4.70 0.28 0.29
C LEU A 26 -5.34 -0.85 1.09
N GLN A 27 -6.34 -0.53 1.92
CA GLN A 27 -7.04 -1.50 2.76
C GLN A 27 -7.75 -2.57 1.93
N LEU A 28 -8.46 -2.19 0.86
CA LEU A 28 -9.10 -3.12 -0.07
C LEU A 28 -8.12 -4.10 -0.69
N ILE A 29 -6.92 -3.63 -1.04
CA ILE A 29 -5.89 -4.49 -1.64
C ILE A 29 -5.35 -5.48 -0.60
N LEU A 30 -5.00 -4.99 0.59
CA LEU A 30 -4.52 -5.82 1.69
C LEU A 30 -5.56 -6.88 2.12
N ASP A 31 -6.84 -6.48 2.18
CA ASP A 31 -7.95 -7.33 2.57
C ASP A 31 -8.26 -8.40 1.50
N ASN A 32 -8.62 -7.96 0.29
CA ASN A 32 -9.15 -8.86 -0.74
C ASN A 32 -8.07 -9.69 -1.45
N PHE A 33 -6.83 -9.20 -1.51
CA PHE A 33 -5.77 -9.82 -2.33
C PHE A 33 -4.59 -10.36 -1.53
N HIS A 34 -4.40 -9.92 -0.28
CA HIS A 34 -3.29 -10.39 0.56
C HIS A 34 -3.74 -11.02 1.89
N GLY A 35 -5.06 -11.14 2.11
CA GLY A 35 -5.63 -11.97 3.18
C GLY A 35 -5.57 -11.38 4.60
N TYR A 36 -5.30 -10.07 4.73
CA TYR A 36 -5.13 -9.45 6.05
C TYR A 36 -6.44 -9.28 6.85
N SER A 37 -7.62 -9.41 6.23
CA SER A 37 -8.93 -9.34 6.92
C SER A 37 -9.08 -8.06 7.77
N ILE A 38 -8.81 -6.89 7.19
CA ILE A 38 -8.84 -5.58 7.89
C ILE A 38 -10.03 -4.73 7.43
N ALA A 39 -10.49 -3.83 8.30
CA ALA A 39 -11.56 -2.89 7.95
C ALA A 39 -11.14 -1.94 6.82
N VAL A 40 -12.07 -1.70 5.89
CA VAL A 40 -11.94 -0.71 4.81
C VAL A 40 -12.70 0.57 5.19
N ASP A 41 -12.16 1.31 6.14
CA ASP A 41 -12.75 2.53 6.69
C ASP A 41 -12.10 3.82 6.14
N GLY A 42 -10.97 3.68 5.44
CA GLY A 42 -10.18 4.81 4.96
C GLY A 42 -9.35 5.48 6.04
N ILE A 43 -9.10 4.82 7.17
CA ILE A 43 -8.27 5.30 8.26
C ILE A 43 -7.01 4.43 8.37
N PHE A 44 -5.84 5.05 8.21
CA PHE A 44 -4.58 4.34 8.37
C PHE A 44 -4.26 4.21 9.86
N GLY A 45 -4.99 3.32 10.53
CA GLY A 45 -4.88 3.02 11.95
C GLY A 45 -3.83 1.95 12.26
N SER A 46 -3.86 1.42 13.48
CA SER A 46 -2.94 0.36 13.92
C SER A 46 -3.07 -0.92 13.11
N ASN A 47 -4.28 -1.29 12.69
CA ASN A 47 -4.51 -2.53 11.93
C ASN A 47 -3.93 -2.43 10.53
N THR A 48 -4.12 -1.29 9.84
CA THR A 48 -3.50 -1.03 8.54
C THR A 48 -1.98 -0.95 8.65
N ASP A 49 -1.45 -0.28 9.67
CA ASP A 49 0.00 -0.21 9.92
C ASP A 49 0.62 -1.60 10.14
N LYS A 50 -0.03 -2.46 10.92
CA LYS A 50 0.40 -3.84 11.12
C LYS A 50 0.37 -4.63 9.80
N ALA A 51 -0.73 -4.58 9.06
CA ALA A 51 -0.85 -5.29 7.78
C ALA A 51 0.19 -4.84 6.76
N VAL A 52 0.48 -3.53 6.67
CA VAL A 52 1.53 -3.00 5.79
C VAL A 52 2.90 -3.53 6.19
N LYS A 53 3.25 -3.49 7.48
CA LYS A 53 4.55 -4.00 7.95
C LYS A 53 4.70 -5.50 7.69
N ASP A 54 3.66 -6.27 8.00
CA ASP A 54 3.66 -7.71 7.76
C ASP A 54 3.79 -8.01 6.25
N PHE A 55 3.13 -7.21 5.39
CA PHE A 55 3.24 -7.32 3.93
C PHE A 55 4.66 -7.00 3.46
N GLN A 56 5.23 -5.87 3.89
CA GLN A 56 6.59 -5.46 3.54
C GLN A 56 7.62 -6.52 3.95
N ASN A 57 7.49 -7.08 5.15
CA ASN A 57 8.39 -8.15 5.63
C ASN A 57 8.29 -9.44 4.81
N SER A 58 7.17 -9.67 4.12
CA SER A 58 6.98 -10.84 3.24
C SER A 58 7.57 -10.65 1.83
N ARG A 59 8.11 -9.47 1.51
CA ARG A 59 8.60 -9.12 0.17
C ARG A 59 10.09 -8.79 0.21
N ASP A 60 10.88 -9.48 -0.60
CA ASP A 60 12.35 -9.37 -0.59
C ASP A 60 12.89 -8.03 -1.16
N PHE A 61 12.08 -7.26 -1.89
CA PHE A 61 12.50 -6.08 -2.64
C PHE A 61 11.85 -4.76 -2.19
N VAL A 62 11.03 -4.77 -1.14
CA VAL A 62 10.41 -3.55 -0.62
C VAL A 62 11.36 -2.89 0.39
N ASN A 63 11.93 -1.73 0.04
CA ASN A 63 12.86 -0.96 0.89
C ASN A 63 12.22 0.29 1.50
N ASP A 64 10.90 0.47 1.33
CA ASP A 64 10.19 1.54 2.03
C ASP A 64 10.32 1.36 3.55
N PRO A 65 10.37 2.45 4.34
CA PRO A 65 10.40 2.34 5.79
C PRO A 65 9.21 1.54 6.34
N PRO A 66 9.39 0.76 7.44
CA PRO A 66 8.31 -0.08 7.98
C PRO A 66 7.02 0.70 8.27
N GLY A 67 5.90 0.28 7.68
CA GLY A 67 4.59 0.91 7.84
C GLY A 67 4.36 2.13 6.96
N VAL A 68 5.33 2.49 6.11
CA VAL A 68 5.19 3.54 5.10
C VAL A 68 4.95 2.90 3.75
N VAL A 69 3.83 3.23 3.11
CA VAL A 69 3.51 2.79 1.75
C VAL A 69 4.04 3.83 0.78
N GLY A 70 5.22 3.55 0.21
CA GLY A 70 5.83 4.31 -0.88
C GLY A 70 5.66 3.61 -2.23
N TYR A 71 6.41 4.08 -3.23
CA TYR A 71 6.34 3.54 -4.59
C TYR A 71 6.57 2.02 -4.64
N GLN A 72 7.59 1.52 -3.94
CA GLN A 72 7.93 0.10 -3.95
C GLN A 72 6.86 -0.75 -3.27
N THR A 73 6.29 -0.26 -2.18
CA THR A 73 5.18 -0.96 -1.51
C THR A 73 3.95 -1.01 -2.42
N TRP A 74 3.61 0.10 -3.10
CA TRP A 74 2.50 0.11 -4.05
C TRP A 74 2.73 -0.82 -5.25
N GLU A 75 3.94 -0.82 -5.80
CA GLU A 75 4.33 -1.73 -6.88
C GLU A 75 4.22 -3.20 -6.44
N ALA A 76 4.72 -3.53 -5.24
CA ALA A 76 4.60 -4.87 -4.68
C ALA A 76 3.14 -5.27 -4.42
N LEU A 77 2.30 -4.35 -3.94
CA LEU A 77 0.86 -4.60 -3.71
C LEU A 77 0.10 -4.89 -5.01
N ALA A 78 0.50 -4.26 -6.12
CA ALA A 78 -0.09 -4.47 -7.44
C ALA A 78 0.38 -5.78 -8.09
N ASN A 79 1.61 -6.23 -7.79
CA ASN A 79 2.19 -7.44 -8.34
C ASN A 79 1.81 -8.69 -7.52
N ARG A 80 0.91 -9.50 -8.07
CA ARG A 80 0.44 -10.77 -7.46
C ARG A 80 1.42 -11.94 -7.67
N GLN A 81 2.70 -11.74 -7.35
CA GLN A 81 3.67 -12.83 -7.33
C GLN A 81 3.56 -13.65 -6.06
#